data_AF-A0A0A9W0R9-F1
#
_entry.id   AF-A0A0A9W0R9-F1
#
_cell.length_a   1.000
_cell.length_b   1.000
_cell.length_c   1.000
_cell.angle_alpha   90.00
_cell.angle_beta   90.00
_cell.angle_gamma   90.00
#
_symmetry.space_group_name_H-M   'P 1'
#
loop_
_entity.id
_entity.type
_entity.pdbx_description
1 polymer ?
#
loop_
_entity_poly.entity_id
_entity_poly.type
_entity_poly.pdbx_seq_one_letter_code
_entity_poly.pdbx_strand_id
1 'polypeptide(L)'
;TMQSSLQLPTPFSGCTRTHNPTNDAVVLSDSQSALQSLQNVKQGDNPPFIVQNIIRVVNDLKRDRGALIQLQWIPGHSHIHGNTVADITAKNGRHTDWYTAQ
;
A
#
# COMPACT_ATOMS: atom_id res chain seq x y z
N THR A 1 -5.02 -51.04 -37.31
CA THR A 1 -5.46 -50.88 -35.91
C THR A 1 -4.84 -49.61 -35.37
N MET A 2 -5.65 -48.58 -35.20
CA MET A 2 -5.22 -47.29 -34.68
C MET A 2 -4.93 -47.42 -33.19
N GLN A 3 -3.75 -47.00 -32.74
CA GLN A 3 -3.56 -46.62 -31.34
C GLN A 3 -3.36 -45.12 -31.28
N SER A 4 -4.44 -44.50 -30.81
CA SER A 4 -4.59 -43.11 -30.46
C SER A 4 -3.89 -42.88 -29.11
N SER A 5 -2.78 -42.16 -29.13
CA SER A 5 -2.10 -41.70 -27.93
C SER A 5 -2.66 -40.33 -27.57
N LEU A 6 -3.58 -40.30 -26.60
CA LEU A 6 -4.18 -39.10 -26.04
C LEU A 6 -3.09 -38.18 -25.46
N GLN A 7 -2.90 -37.02 -26.09
CA GLN A 7 -2.09 -35.93 -25.56
C GLN A 7 -2.90 -35.22 -24.47
N LEU A 8 -2.41 -35.25 -23.22
CA LEU A 8 -3.02 -34.52 -22.11
C LEU A 8 -2.93 -33.00 -22.38
N PRO A 9 -3.98 -32.21 -22.14
CA PRO A 9 -3.91 -30.77 -22.27
C PRO A 9 -3.02 -30.19 -21.15
N THR A 10 -1.96 -29.50 -21.54
CA THR A 10 -1.15 -28.67 -20.64
C THR A 10 -2.07 -27.65 -19.96
N PRO A 11 -2.05 -27.51 -18.62
CA PRO A 11 -2.86 -26.51 -17.96
C PRO A 11 -2.38 -25.11 -18.36
N PHE A 12 -3.31 -24.38 -18.97
CA PHE A 12 -3.45 -22.94 -19.03
C PHE A 12 -2.30 -22.09 -18.49
N SER A 13 -1.87 -21.19 -19.37
CA SER A 13 -1.26 -19.89 -19.10
C SER A 13 -1.75 -19.24 -17.80
N GLY A 14 -1.09 -19.55 -16.69
CA GLY A 14 -1.07 -18.70 -15.53
C GLY A 14 0.07 -17.71 -15.76
N CYS A 15 -0.27 -16.51 -16.23
CA CYS A 15 0.62 -15.36 -16.09
C CYS A 15 0.87 -15.23 -14.58
N THR A 16 1.93 -15.86 -14.07
CA THR A 16 2.38 -15.60 -12.71
C THR A 16 2.83 -14.16 -12.75
N ARG A 17 1.96 -13.26 -12.27
CA ARG A 17 2.34 -11.91 -11.88
C ARG A 17 3.64 -12.12 -11.11
N THR A 18 4.76 -11.68 -11.68
CA THR A 18 6.08 -11.78 -11.06
C THR A 18 6.08 -10.83 -9.88
N HIS A 19 5.38 -11.25 -8.83
CA HIS A 19 5.30 -10.58 -7.55
C HIS A 19 6.65 -10.83 -6.91
N ASN A 20 7.49 -9.82 -6.95
CA ASN A 20 8.76 -9.87 -6.27
C ASN A 20 8.47 -9.60 -4.78
N PRO A 21 8.48 -10.63 -3.90
CA PRO A 21 8.05 -10.49 -2.51
C PRO A 21 8.89 -9.48 -1.71
N THR A 22 10.07 -9.11 -2.24
CA THR A 22 10.94 -8.12 -1.62
C THR A 22 10.46 -6.68 -1.80
N ASN A 23 9.53 -6.45 -2.72
CA ASN A 23 9.04 -5.10 -3.04
C ASN A 23 7.70 -4.80 -2.37
N ASP A 24 7.08 -5.77 -1.72
CA ASP A 24 5.78 -5.57 -1.10
C ASP A 24 5.92 -4.87 0.23
N ALA A 25 4.97 -4.00 0.50
CA ALA A 25 4.96 -3.20 1.69
C ALA A 25 3.57 -3.20 2.30
N VAL A 26 3.52 -3.42 3.62
CA VAL A 26 2.32 -3.21 4.40
C VAL A 26 2.52 -1.93 5.21
N VAL A 27 1.71 -0.93 4.92
CA VAL A 27 1.68 0.36 5.62
C VAL A 27 0.59 0.30 6.67
N LEU A 28 1.00 0.40 7.94
CA LEU A 28 0.10 0.39 9.08
C LEU A 28 -0.25 1.84 9.48
N SER A 29 -1.53 2.12 9.70
CA SER A 29 -1.99 3.42 10.19
C SER A 29 -3.08 3.26 11.23
N ASP A 30 -3.04 4.08 12.27
CA ASP A 30 -4.06 4.13 13.32
C ASP A 30 -5.25 5.06 12.96
N SER A 31 -5.09 5.85 11.90
CA SER A 31 -6.09 6.81 11.45
C SER A 31 -7.14 6.14 10.56
N GLN A 32 -8.19 5.59 11.18
CA GLN A 32 -9.31 4.95 10.48
C GLN A 32 -9.95 5.87 9.43
N SER A 33 -10.15 7.15 9.77
CA SER A 33 -10.72 8.15 8.88
C SER A 33 -9.87 8.40 7.63
N ALA A 34 -8.54 8.40 7.77
CA ALA A 34 -7.62 8.56 6.65
C ALA A 34 -7.68 7.36 5.69
N LEU A 35 -7.73 6.15 6.23
CA LEU A 35 -7.88 4.93 5.44
C LEU A 35 -9.24 4.86 4.74
N GLN A 36 -10.31 5.25 5.43
CA GLN A 36 -11.63 5.36 4.82
C GLN A 36 -11.65 6.40 3.69
N SER A 37 -10.99 7.55 3.88
CA SER A 37 -10.88 8.56 2.83
C SER A 37 -10.16 8.02 1.60
N LEU A 38 -9.10 7.23 1.78
CA LEU A 38 -8.37 6.58 0.69
C LEU A 38 -9.20 5.49 -0.01
N GLN A 39 -9.95 4.69 0.74
CA GLN A 39 -10.80 3.62 0.20
C GLN A 39 -12.03 4.16 -0.55
N ASN A 40 -12.58 5.28 -0.10
CA ASN A 40 -13.79 5.86 -0.66
C ASN A 40 -13.54 6.76 -1.89
N VAL A 41 -12.29 6.95 -2.31
CA VAL A 41 -11.99 7.72 -3.53
C VAL A 41 -12.52 6.96 -4.74
N LYS A 42 -13.51 7.54 -5.43
CA LYS A 42 -14.02 7.00 -6.69
C LYS A 42 -13.45 7.78 -7.88
N GLN A 43 -13.45 7.11 -9.03
CA GLN A 43 -13.01 7.71 -10.28
C GLN A 43 -13.99 8.84 -10.65
N GLY A 44 -13.52 10.09 -10.59
CA GLY A 44 -14.33 11.30 -10.81
C GLY A 44 -14.51 12.19 -9.58
N ASP A 45 -14.16 11.71 -8.38
CA ASP A 45 -14.12 12.55 -7.18
C ASP A 45 -12.88 13.46 -7.20
N ASN A 46 -13.00 14.62 -6.54
CA ASN A 46 -11.88 15.55 -6.31
C ASN A 46 -11.44 15.46 -4.84
N PRO A 47 -10.72 14.40 -4.43
CA PRO A 47 -10.27 14.27 -3.06
C PRO A 47 -9.18 15.32 -2.74
N PRO A 48 -8.87 15.54 -1.45
CA PRO A 48 -7.80 16.44 -1.04
C PRO A 48 -6.47 16.12 -1.75
N PHE A 49 -5.64 17.15 -2.01
CA PHE A 49 -4.35 17.00 -2.68
C PHE A 49 -3.48 15.88 -2.11
N ILE A 50 -3.46 15.73 -0.78
CA ILE A 50 -2.67 14.70 -0.10
C ILE A 50 -3.12 13.29 -0.48
N VAL A 51 -4.42 13.05 -0.61
CA VAL A 51 -5.00 11.76 -1.01
C VAL A 51 -4.66 11.46 -2.47
N GLN A 52 -4.75 12.45 -3.35
CA GLN A 52 -4.33 12.30 -4.75
C GLN A 52 -2.85 11.94 -4.86
N ASN A 53 -2.00 12.59 -4.05
CA ASN A 53 -0.57 12.34 -4.04
C ASN A 53 -0.25 10.93 -3.55
N ILE A 54 -0.91 10.45 -2.49
CA ILE A 54 -0.75 9.08 -1.98
C ILE A 54 -1.12 8.07 -3.07
N ILE A 55 -2.27 8.25 -3.74
CA ILE A 55 -2.71 7.35 -4.82
C ILE A 55 -1.71 7.35 -5.97
N ARG A 56 -1.21 8.53 -6.37
CA ARG A 56 -0.18 8.65 -7.42
C ARG A 56 1.07 7.85 -7.07
N VAL A 57 1.65 8.08 -5.90
CA VAL A 57 2.87 7.39 -5.45
C VAL A 57 2.65 5.88 -5.37
N VAL A 58 1.51 5.43 -4.86
CA VAL A 58 1.19 3.99 -4.79
C VAL A 58 1.08 3.38 -6.19
N ASN A 59 0.48 4.09 -7.15
CA ASN A 59 0.38 3.63 -8.53
C ASN A 59 1.73 3.62 -9.25
N ASP A 60 2.58 4.62 -9.02
CA ASP A 60 3.93 4.69 -9.58
C ASP A 60 4.77 3.53 -9.04
N LEU A 61 4.72 3.26 -7.72
CA LEU A 61 5.43 2.13 -7.12
C LEU A 61 4.94 0.77 -7.63
N LYS A 62 3.63 0.62 -7.83
CA LYS A 62 3.03 -0.57 -8.45
C LYS A 62 3.53 -0.76 -9.88
N ARG A 63 3.58 0.32 -10.67
CA ARG A 63 3.97 0.29 -12.08
C ARG A 63 5.47 0.06 -12.26
N ASP A 64 6.29 0.79 -11.51
CA ASP A 64 7.74 0.83 -11.71
C ASP A 64 8.45 -0.35 -11.04
N ARG A 65 7.94 -0.82 -9.91
CA ARG A 65 8.59 -1.87 -9.10
C ARG A 65 7.80 -3.18 -9.01
N GLY A 66 6.59 -3.22 -9.57
CA GLY A 66 5.67 -4.34 -9.38
C GLY A 66 5.28 -4.55 -7.91
N ALA A 67 5.46 -3.52 -7.07
CA ALA A 67 5.30 -3.59 -5.62
C ALA A 67 3.83 -3.64 -5.22
N LEU A 68 3.46 -4.59 -4.36
CA LEU A 68 2.13 -4.62 -3.77
C LEU A 68 2.12 -3.84 -2.45
N ILE A 69 1.47 -2.68 -2.46
CA ILE A 69 1.32 -1.84 -1.28
C ILE A 69 -0.06 -2.05 -0.69
N GLN A 70 -0.11 -2.51 0.56
CA GLN A 70 -1.34 -2.66 1.34
C GLN A 70 -1.37 -1.64 2.48
N LEU A 71 -2.53 -1.02 2.66
CA LEU A 71 -2.80 -0.10 3.76
C LEU A 71 -3.70 -0.81 4.77
N GLN A 72 -3.20 -1.04 5.97
CA GLN A 72 -3.91 -1.77 7.02
C GLN A 72 -4.13 -0.88 8.23
N TRP A 73 -5.37 -0.91 8.73
CA TRP A 73 -5.72 -0.20 9.95
C TRP A 73 -5.22 -0.98 11.18
N ILE A 74 -4.68 -0.23 12.16
CA ILE A 74 -4.35 -0.74 13.50
C ILE A 74 -5.06 0.09 14.58
N PRO A 75 -5.47 -0.50 15.70
CA PRO A 75 -6.07 0.27 16.78
C PRO A 75 -5.05 1.21 17.46
N GLY A 76 -5.42 2.49 17.58
CA GLY A 76 -4.67 3.47 18.35
C GLY A 76 -4.54 3.05 19.82
N HIS A 77 -3.45 3.46 20.48
CA HIS A 77 -3.17 3.20 21.91
C HIS A 77 -3.15 1.72 22.36
N SER A 78 -3.01 0.77 21.43
CA SER A 78 -2.89 -0.66 21.76
C SER A 78 -1.48 -1.08 22.25
N HIS A 79 -0.67 -0.14 22.73
CA HIS A 79 0.74 -0.35 23.14
C HIS A 79 1.61 -1.05 22.09
N ILE A 80 1.25 -0.93 20.81
CA ILE A 80 2.09 -1.43 19.71
C ILE A 80 3.32 -0.53 19.64
N HIS A 81 4.48 -1.09 20.02
CA HIS A 81 5.75 -0.36 20.08
C HIS A 81 6.03 0.43 18.79
N GLY A 82 5.78 -0.17 17.62
CA GLY A 82 5.95 0.50 16.32
C GLY A 82 5.07 1.75 16.14
N ASN A 83 3.83 1.72 16.61
CA ASN A 83 2.94 2.88 16.53
C ASN A 83 3.41 4.01 17.46
N THR A 84 3.88 3.65 18.66
CA THR A 84 4.44 4.61 19.62
C THR A 84 5.68 5.31 19.05
N VAL A 85 6.59 4.55 18.42
CA VAL A 85 7.77 5.13 17.75
C VAL A 85 7.37 6.06 16.60
N ALA A 86 6.37 5.67 15.79
CA ALA A 86 5.86 6.50 14.71
C ALA A 86 5.24 7.82 15.22
N ASP A 87 4.43 7.77 16.27
CA ASP A 87 3.80 8.93 16.90
C ASP A 87 4.85 9.89 17.51
N ILE A 88 5.85 9.36 18.23
CA ILE A 88 6.96 10.15 18.75
C ILE A 88 7.74 10.82 17.62
N THR A 89 8.03 10.08 16.54
CA THR A 89 8.78 10.61 15.39
C THR A 89 7.99 11.72 14.70
N ALA A 90 6.68 11.55 14.51
CA ALA A 90 5.81 12.57 13.93
C ALA A 90 5.74 13.83 14.80
N LYS A 91 5.64 13.67 16.13
CA LYS A 91 5.66 14.78 17.09
C LYS A 91 6.99 15.54 17.07
N ASN A 92 8.10 14.82 16.98
CA ASN A 92 9.43 15.41 16.92
C ASN A 92 9.66 16.18 15.63
N GLY A 93 9.23 15.64 14.48
CA GLY A 93 9.28 16.35 13.20
C GLY A 93 8.49 17.67 13.25
N ARG A 94 7.31 17.64 13.88
CA ARG A 94 6.49 18.83 14.13
C ARG A 94 7.19 19.86 15.04
N HIS A 95 8.11 19.42 15.90
CA HIS A 95 8.81 20.26 16.85
C HIS A 95 10.05 20.97 16.24
N THR A 96 10.64 20.44 15.18
CA THR A 96 11.82 21.04 14.52
C THR A 96 11.49 22.21 13.58
N ASP A 97 10.28 22.26 13.02
CA ASP A 97 9.93 23.28 12.01
C ASP A 97 9.49 24.62 12.62
N TRP A 98 9.00 24.64 13.87
CA TRP A 98 8.47 25.88 14.47
C TRP A 98 9.53 26.78 15.11
N TYR A 99 10.71 26.24 15.46
CA TYR A 99 11.81 27.01 16.06
C TYR A 99 12.79 27.56 15.02
N THR A 100 12.80 27.02 13.80
CA THR A 100 13.79 27.39 12.75
C THR A 100 13.24 28.44 11.76
N ALA A 101 12.08 29.02 12.05
CA ALA A 101 11.39 30.02 11.21
C ALA A 101 11.30 31.41 11.85
N GLN A 102 12.07 31.71 12.90
CA GLN A 102 12.27 33.06 13.47
C GLN A 102 13.71 33.51 13.22
#